data_AF-A0A7X1FGI7-F1
#
_entry.id   AF-A0A7X1FGI7-F1
#
_cell.length_a   1.000
_cell.length_b   1.000
_cell.length_c   1.000
_cell.angle_alpha   90.00
_cell.angle_beta   90.00
_cell.angle_gamma   90.00
#
_symmetry.space_group_name_H-M   'P 1'
#
loop_
_entity.id
_entity.type
_entity.pdbx_description
1 polymer ?
#
loop_
_entity_poly.entity_id
_entity_poly.type
_entity_poly.pdbx_seq_one_letter_code
_entity_poly.pdbx_strand_id
1 'polypeptide(L)'
;MLKPLAVLALTGASAYAAATPSDLAGVWTGTLGKSAITACFNAAPNSNASYYYQRFVTPIQLTQAQAGEPWIEDGQTGYWQLDAPQDDRLSGTWSKAPGGTPLPLRLTRTSTEGCGSDAYNAPLEAAPLPVKVQSKEFAGHRYQLRTQGAQVSLRLEGDAPALKNINRQLERLAISPDSQEEFFSERREYLGRNGSGYTSEISVEPQYWSSQWITVRFYRWTAGTGRNGISWGLHSWNLKTGEPVDPWTWVGGRQQWHDAYSGQVKLAPGFATWLEKQTTVDEGCPAVSSYSTYDLSFDTQGLQLSTPAYGDGCDNELSFTWDQLAPVLTAQGKAALPSLRLP
;
A
#
# COMPACT_ATOMS: atom_id res chain seq x y z
N MET A 1 -35.80 -51.24 57.70
CA MET A 1 -34.78 -51.99 56.93
C MET A 1 -34.73 -51.43 55.52
N LEU A 2 -33.51 -51.10 55.08
CA LEU A 2 -33.00 -50.72 53.74
C LEU A 2 -33.60 -49.54 52.95
N LYS A 3 -32.76 -48.49 52.81
CA LYS A 3 -32.76 -47.43 51.77
C LYS A 3 -32.47 -48.03 50.38
N PRO A 4 -32.94 -47.42 49.28
CA PRO A 4 -32.25 -47.49 48.00
C PRO A 4 -31.38 -46.25 47.75
N LEU A 5 -30.17 -46.50 47.25
CA LEU A 5 -29.16 -45.52 46.84
C LEU A 5 -29.64 -44.68 45.65
N ALA A 6 -29.44 -43.37 45.72
CA ALA A 6 -29.41 -42.50 44.56
C ALA A 6 -28.01 -42.53 43.94
N VAL A 7 -27.92 -42.95 42.68
CA VAL A 7 -26.70 -42.85 41.86
C VAL A 7 -26.63 -41.43 41.33
N LEU A 8 -25.68 -40.64 41.85
CA LEU A 8 -25.29 -39.35 41.28
C LEU A 8 -24.36 -39.61 40.09
N ALA A 9 -24.86 -39.38 38.88
CA ALA A 9 -24.03 -39.30 37.69
C ALA A 9 -23.26 -37.97 37.73
N LEU A 10 -21.95 -38.02 37.99
CA LEU A 10 -21.06 -36.89 37.77
C LEU A 10 -20.94 -36.66 36.25
N THR A 11 -21.58 -35.61 35.75
CA THR A 11 -21.26 -35.04 34.45
C THR A 11 -19.92 -34.33 34.57
N GLY A 12 -18.85 -34.94 34.06
CA GLY A 12 -17.53 -34.31 33.96
C GLY A 12 -17.59 -33.12 33.01
N ALA A 13 -17.43 -31.91 33.54
CA ALA A 13 -17.10 -30.75 32.74
C ALA A 13 -15.66 -30.93 32.24
N SER A 14 -15.48 -31.26 30.97
CA SER A 14 -14.18 -31.15 30.31
C SER A 14 -13.79 -29.68 30.28
N ALA A 15 -12.91 -29.28 31.20
CA ALA A 15 -12.22 -28.01 31.10
C ALA A 15 -11.35 -28.06 29.84
N TYR A 16 -11.73 -27.31 28.81
CA TYR A 16 -10.88 -27.06 27.66
C TYR A 16 -9.68 -26.25 28.15
N ALA A 17 -8.55 -26.92 28.37
CA ALA A 17 -7.29 -26.24 28.60
C ALA A 17 -6.93 -25.51 27.31
N ALA A 18 -7.09 -24.19 27.30
CA ALA A 18 -6.68 -23.37 26.17
C ALA A 18 -5.15 -23.42 26.04
N ALA A 19 -4.66 -23.50 24.80
CA ALA A 19 -3.24 -23.48 24.51
C ALA A 19 -2.58 -22.19 25.04
N THR A 20 -1.41 -22.31 25.68
CA THR A 20 -0.63 -21.12 26.02
C THR A 20 0.09 -20.57 24.78
N PRO A 21 0.27 -19.25 24.63
CA PRO A 21 0.86 -18.66 23.43
C PRO A 21 2.27 -19.16 23.08
N SER A 22 3.06 -19.58 24.08
CA SER A 22 4.41 -20.13 23.88
C SER A 22 4.41 -21.48 23.16
N ASP A 23 3.37 -22.29 23.36
CA ASP A 23 3.32 -23.66 22.83
C ASP A 23 2.87 -23.68 21.36
N LEU A 24 2.23 -22.61 20.89
CA LEU A 24 1.77 -22.45 19.52
C LEU A 24 2.85 -21.93 18.57
N ALA A 25 3.90 -21.28 19.08
CA ALA A 25 4.89 -20.57 18.28
C ALA A 25 5.54 -21.45 17.22
N GLY A 26 5.43 -21.08 15.95
CA GLY A 26 5.98 -21.86 14.85
C GLY A 26 5.10 -21.90 13.60
N VAL A 27 5.59 -22.63 12.60
CA VAL A 27 4.91 -22.89 11.33
C VAL A 27 4.31 -24.29 11.34
N TRP A 28 3.04 -24.36 10.96
CA TRP A 28 2.20 -25.54 10.99
C TRP A 28 1.58 -25.79 9.63
N THR A 29 1.55 -27.04 9.19
CA THR A 29 0.96 -27.42 7.89
C THR A 29 -0.08 -28.51 8.08
N GLY A 30 -1.11 -28.53 7.26
CA GLY A 30 -2.16 -29.54 7.33
C GLY A 30 -3.44 -29.07 6.68
N THR A 31 -4.59 -29.27 7.32
CA THR A 31 -5.90 -29.03 6.72
C THR A 31 -6.84 -28.19 7.58
N LEU A 32 -7.60 -27.32 6.92
CA LEU A 32 -8.85 -26.72 7.39
C LEU A 32 -9.99 -27.32 6.59
N GLY A 33 -10.81 -28.16 7.22
CA GLY A 33 -11.80 -28.99 6.54
C GLY A 33 -11.12 -29.95 5.56
N LYS A 34 -11.33 -29.72 4.25
CA LYS A 34 -10.68 -30.48 3.16
C LYS A 34 -9.55 -29.71 2.48
N SER A 35 -9.33 -28.46 2.85
CA SER A 35 -8.39 -27.57 2.18
C SER A 35 -7.05 -27.61 2.87
N ALA A 36 -5.97 -27.78 2.10
CA ALA A 36 -4.62 -27.71 2.63
C ALA A 36 -4.24 -26.26 2.97
N ILE A 37 -3.69 -26.05 4.17
CA ILE A 37 -3.28 -24.76 4.69
C ILE A 37 -1.89 -24.81 5.31
N THR A 38 -1.26 -23.64 5.38
CA THR A 38 -0.10 -23.38 6.24
C THR A 38 -0.51 -22.28 7.21
N ALA A 39 -0.40 -22.54 8.50
CA ALA A 39 -0.64 -21.57 9.56
C ALA A 39 0.67 -21.26 10.28
N CYS A 40 0.81 -20.06 10.81
CA CYS A 40 1.93 -19.68 11.63
C CYS A 40 1.45 -18.84 12.81
N PHE A 41 2.04 -19.09 13.97
CA PHE A 41 1.79 -18.34 15.19
C PHE A 41 3.12 -17.74 15.65
N ASN A 42 3.16 -16.42 15.86
CA ASN A 42 4.33 -15.76 16.43
C ASN A 42 4.40 -16.02 17.95
N ALA A 43 5.62 -16.08 18.47
CA ALA A 43 5.84 -16.18 19.91
C ALA A 43 5.39 -14.90 20.64
N ALA A 44 5.17 -15.03 21.95
CA ALA A 44 4.97 -13.89 22.83
C ALA A 44 6.15 -12.89 22.74
N PRO A 45 5.90 -11.58 22.97
CA PRO A 45 4.63 -10.98 23.41
C PRO A 45 3.63 -10.70 22.29
N ASN A 46 4.06 -10.81 21.02
CA ASN A 46 3.25 -10.35 19.89
C ASN A 46 2.05 -11.25 19.61
N SER A 47 2.10 -12.55 19.97
CA SER A 47 0.98 -13.53 19.98
C SER A 47 -0.04 -13.38 18.85
N ASN A 48 0.42 -12.97 17.67
CA ASN A 48 -0.38 -12.79 16.47
C ASN A 48 -0.06 -13.93 15.52
N ALA A 49 -0.99 -14.23 14.61
CA ALA A 49 -0.85 -15.36 13.72
C ALA A 49 -1.28 -15.00 12.30
N SER A 50 -0.96 -15.89 11.38
CA SER A 50 -1.34 -15.76 9.99
C SER A 50 -1.46 -17.14 9.37
N TYR A 51 -2.39 -17.33 8.45
CA TYR A 51 -2.46 -18.58 7.69
C TYR A 51 -2.78 -18.30 6.22
N TYR A 52 -2.48 -19.26 5.35
CA TYR A 52 -2.93 -19.22 3.97
C TYR A 52 -3.35 -20.59 3.50
N TYR A 53 -4.31 -20.61 2.57
CA TYR A 53 -4.59 -21.80 1.78
C TYR A 53 -3.44 -22.03 0.81
N GLN A 54 -2.86 -23.23 0.80
CA GLN A 54 -1.70 -23.56 -0.03
C GLN A 54 -1.97 -23.37 -1.54
N ARG A 55 -3.24 -23.44 -1.96
CA ARG A 55 -3.67 -23.15 -3.33
C ARG A 55 -3.63 -21.65 -3.68
N PHE A 56 -3.89 -20.77 -2.71
CA PHE A 56 -4.07 -19.34 -2.95
C PHE A 56 -2.88 -18.48 -2.53
N VAL A 57 -2.08 -18.95 -1.57
CA VAL A 57 -0.85 -18.28 -1.09
C VAL A 57 -1.05 -16.80 -0.76
N THR A 58 -2.24 -16.47 -0.24
CA THR A 58 -2.57 -15.14 0.28
C THR A 58 -2.69 -15.25 1.79
N PRO A 59 -1.83 -14.58 2.57
CA PRO A 59 -1.92 -14.57 4.02
C PRO A 59 -3.25 -13.96 4.51
N ILE A 60 -3.83 -14.59 5.53
CA ILE A 60 -5.01 -14.14 6.26
C ILE A 60 -4.56 -13.99 7.71
N GLN A 61 -4.57 -12.76 8.19
CA GLN A 61 -4.17 -12.44 9.56
C GLN A 61 -5.15 -13.05 10.55
N LEU A 62 -4.61 -13.59 11.63
CA LEU A 62 -5.32 -14.10 12.79
C LEU A 62 -4.90 -13.29 14.02
N THR A 63 -5.88 -12.75 14.72
CA THR A 63 -5.66 -12.01 15.97
C THR A 63 -6.45 -12.65 17.10
N GLN A 64 -6.03 -12.40 18.33
CA GLN A 64 -6.72 -12.86 19.52
C GLN A 64 -6.83 -11.67 20.48
N ALA A 65 -8.01 -11.42 21.04
CA ALA A 65 -8.19 -10.30 21.95
C ALA A 65 -7.43 -10.51 23.26
N GLN A 66 -7.46 -11.74 23.79
CA GLN A 66 -6.78 -12.16 25.02
C GLN A 66 -6.39 -13.63 24.92
N ALA A 67 -5.32 -14.03 25.62
CA ALA A 67 -4.91 -15.43 25.66
C ALA A 67 -6.05 -16.34 26.15
N GLY A 68 -6.40 -17.32 25.33
CA GLY A 68 -7.46 -18.31 25.59
C GLY A 68 -8.77 -18.06 24.84
N GLU A 69 -8.96 -16.87 24.28
CA GLU A 69 -10.11 -16.56 23.42
C GLU A 69 -9.99 -17.19 22.02
N PRO A 70 -11.06 -17.28 21.22
CA PRO A 70 -10.93 -17.69 19.82
C PRO A 70 -10.00 -16.76 19.03
N TRP A 71 -9.24 -17.32 18.08
CA TRP A 71 -8.57 -16.49 17.09
C TRP A 71 -9.57 -16.04 16.04
N ILE A 72 -9.42 -14.81 15.58
CA ILE A 72 -10.35 -14.15 14.67
C ILE A 72 -9.59 -13.73 13.42
N GLU A 73 -10.11 -14.13 12.27
CA GLU A 73 -9.63 -13.67 10.98
C GLU A 73 -9.86 -12.16 10.84
N ASP A 74 -8.90 -11.46 10.24
CA ASP A 74 -9.10 -10.07 9.88
C ASP A 74 -10.40 -9.88 9.06
N GLY A 75 -11.10 -8.79 9.34
CA GLY A 75 -12.47 -8.55 8.83
C GLY A 75 -13.57 -9.42 9.45
N GLN A 76 -13.29 -10.19 10.52
CA GLN A 76 -14.25 -11.05 11.23
C GLN A 76 -14.93 -12.08 10.31
N THR A 77 -14.15 -12.67 9.41
CA THR A 77 -14.65 -13.59 8.38
C THR A 77 -14.59 -15.07 8.78
N GLY A 78 -13.91 -15.38 9.89
CA GLY A 78 -13.76 -16.71 10.43
C GLY A 78 -13.20 -16.71 11.85
N TYR A 79 -13.50 -17.77 12.59
CA TYR A 79 -13.17 -17.92 14.01
C TYR A 79 -12.52 -19.28 14.24
N TRP A 80 -11.38 -19.31 14.91
CA TRP A 80 -10.65 -20.53 15.22
C TRP A 80 -10.69 -20.80 16.72
N GLN A 81 -11.14 -21.99 17.09
CA GLN A 81 -10.96 -22.54 18.42
C GLN A 81 -9.87 -23.60 18.34
N LEU A 82 -8.77 -23.40 19.06
CA LEU A 82 -7.64 -24.33 19.07
C LEU A 82 -7.61 -25.14 20.36
N ASP A 83 -7.29 -26.43 20.22
CA ASP A 83 -6.96 -27.28 21.35
C ASP A 83 -5.50 -27.03 21.79
N ALA A 84 -5.16 -27.44 23.01
CA ALA A 84 -3.74 -27.46 23.43
C ALA A 84 -2.91 -28.35 22.48
N PRO A 85 -1.74 -27.86 21.99
CA PRO A 85 -0.84 -28.68 21.21
C PRO A 85 -0.45 -29.97 21.92
N GLN A 86 -0.36 -31.07 21.17
CA GLN A 86 0.17 -32.35 21.63
C GLN A 86 1.41 -32.66 20.80
N ASP A 87 2.59 -32.41 21.36
CA ASP A 87 3.86 -32.43 20.64
C ASP A 87 3.81 -31.48 19.42
N ASP A 88 4.12 -32.00 18.23
CA ASP A 88 4.02 -31.30 16.95
C ASP A 88 2.65 -31.45 16.29
N ARG A 89 1.58 -31.74 17.04
CA ARG A 89 0.22 -31.83 16.52
C ARG A 89 -0.68 -30.75 17.12
N LEU A 90 -1.39 -30.05 16.26
CA LEU A 90 -2.38 -29.04 16.63
C LEU A 90 -3.72 -29.41 16.00
N SER A 91 -4.75 -29.49 16.85
CA SER A 91 -6.14 -29.70 16.43
C SER A 91 -6.99 -28.51 16.84
N GLY A 92 -8.15 -28.39 16.20
CA GLY A 92 -9.11 -27.35 16.54
C GLY A 92 -10.28 -27.34 15.58
N THR A 93 -11.00 -26.22 15.57
CA THR A 93 -12.11 -25.99 14.67
C THR A 93 -12.10 -24.56 14.13
N TRP A 94 -12.61 -24.42 12.92
CA TRP A 94 -12.88 -23.15 12.26
C TRP A 94 -14.39 -22.99 12.06
N SER A 95 -14.95 -21.81 12.28
CA SER A 95 -16.34 -21.50 11.91
C SER A 95 -16.46 -20.13 11.26
N LYS A 96 -17.34 -20.01 10.26
CA LYS A 96 -17.59 -18.75 9.53
C LYS A 96 -18.16 -17.63 10.41
N ALA A 97 -18.94 -18.00 11.41
CA ALA A 97 -19.56 -17.10 12.36
C ALA A 97 -19.57 -17.76 13.74
N PRO A 98 -19.68 -17.00 14.84
CA PRO A 98 -19.79 -17.57 16.18
C PRO A 98 -20.99 -18.52 16.24
N GLY A 99 -20.77 -19.77 16.67
CA GLY A 99 -21.81 -20.81 16.73
C GLY A 99 -22.23 -21.42 15.38
N GLY A 100 -21.54 -21.08 14.28
CA GLY A 100 -21.75 -21.72 12.98
C GLY A 100 -21.24 -23.17 12.94
N THR A 101 -21.56 -23.90 11.86
CA THR A 101 -21.07 -25.27 11.67
C THR A 101 -19.54 -25.31 11.61
N PRO A 102 -18.86 -26.02 12.53
CA PRO A 102 -17.41 -26.03 12.57
C PRO A 102 -16.81 -26.94 11.50
N LEU A 103 -15.69 -26.51 10.93
CA LEU A 103 -14.79 -27.30 10.09
C LEU A 103 -13.56 -27.72 10.93
N PRO A 104 -13.09 -28.97 10.81
CA PRO A 104 -11.96 -29.43 11.60
C PRO A 104 -10.64 -28.82 11.13
N LEU A 105 -9.79 -28.45 12.08
CA LEU A 105 -8.38 -28.10 11.87
C LEU A 105 -7.51 -29.28 12.31
N ARG A 106 -6.56 -29.67 11.47
CA ARG A 106 -5.57 -30.71 11.77
C ARG A 106 -4.23 -30.31 11.18
N LEU A 107 -3.30 -29.96 12.04
CA LEU A 107 -2.01 -29.38 11.66
C LEU A 107 -0.85 -30.13 12.32
N THR A 108 0.30 -30.11 11.66
CA THR A 108 1.57 -30.64 12.14
C THR A 108 2.63 -29.56 12.07
N ARG A 109 3.41 -29.39 13.15
CA ARG A 109 4.48 -28.39 13.21
C ARG A 109 5.58 -28.80 12.25
N THR A 110 6.12 -27.81 11.54
CA THR A 110 7.20 -27.98 10.55
C THR A 110 8.40 -27.09 10.85
N SER A 111 8.21 -26.03 11.64
CA SER A 111 9.27 -25.17 12.16
C SER A 111 8.82 -24.53 13.46
N THR A 112 9.76 -24.21 14.34
CA THR A 112 9.54 -23.41 15.56
C THR A 112 9.78 -21.91 15.33
N GLU A 113 10.15 -21.52 14.11
CA GLU A 113 10.39 -20.12 13.75
C GLU A 113 9.08 -19.34 13.55
N GLY A 114 9.11 -18.02 13.78
CA GLY A 114 7.96 -17.13 13.61
C GLY A 114 7.59 -16.87 12.15
N CYS A 115 6.57 -16.04 11.93
CA CYS A 115 5.93 -15.90 10.62
C CYS A 115 6.71 -15.05 9.63
N GLY A 116 7.79 -14.40 10.06
CA GLY A 116 8.77 -13.75 9.16
C GLY A 116 9.83 -14.71 8.60
N SER A 117 9.82 -15.98 9.00
CA SER A 117 10.82 -16.98 8.58
C SER A 117 10.63 -17.48 7.15
N ASP A 118 11.69 -18.09 6.60
CA ASP A 118 11.64 -18.80 5.33
C ASP A 118 10.66 -19.97 5.36
N ALA A 119 10.53 -20.67 6.49
CA ALA A 119 9.61 -21.79 6.64
C ALA A 119 8.15 -21.40 6.33
N TYR A 120 7.76 -20.16 6.64
CA TYR A 120 6.43 -19.63 6.31
C TYR A 120 6.39 -18.96 4.92
N ASN A 121 7.42 -18.18 4.58
CA ASN A 121 7.40 -17.27 3.44
C ASN A 121 7.89 -17.87 2.11
N ALA A 122 8.76 -18.88 2.13
CA ALA A 122 9.30 -19.44 0.88
C ALA A 122 8.21 -19.90 -0.11
N PRO A 123 7.11 -20.58 0.33
CA PRO A 123 6.01 -20.90 -0.58
C PRO A 123 5.24 -19.67 -1.10
N LEU A 124 5.13 -18.61 -0.29
CA LEU A 124 4.47 -17.36 -0.66
C LEU A 124 5.27 -16.54 -1.69
N GLU A 125 6.58 -16.73 -1.73
CA GLU A 125 7.52 -16.02 -2.62
C GLU A 125 7.83 -16.81 -3.89
N ALA A 126 7.78 -18.13 -3.82
CA ALA A 126 7.94 -19.00 -4.99
C ALA A 126 6.73 -18.92 -5.94
N ALA A 127 5.56 -18.52 -5.44
CA ALA A 127 4.35 -18.41 -6.24
C ALA A 127 4.30 -17.08 -7.02
N PRO A 128 3.83 -17.08 -8.28
CA PRO A 128 3.60 -15.85 -9.01
C PRO A 128 2.61 -14.94 -8.28
N LEU A 129 2.96 -13.67 -8.11
CA LEU A 129 2.07 -12.71 -7.49
C LEU A 129 0.80 -12.50 -8.34
N PRO A 130 -0.38 -12.41 -7.70
CA PRO A 130 -1.63 -12.21 -8.40
C PRO A 130 -1.62 -10.90 -9.17
N VAL A 131 -2.08 -10.94 -10.41
CA VAL A 131 -2.26 -9.76 -11.24
C VAL A 131 -3.71 -9.30 -11.13
N LYS A 132 -3.90 -8.05 -10.72
CA LYS A 132 -5.20 -7.38 -10.73
C LYS A 132 -5.22 -6.34 -11.84
N VAL A 133 -6.22 -6.39 -12.71
CA VAL A 133 -6.45 -5.37 -13.75
C VAL A 133 -7.82 -4.75 -13.53
N GLN A 134 -7.88 -3.42 -13.52
CA GLN A 134 -9.11 -2.66 -13.33
C GLN A 134 -9.24 -1.60 -14.41
N SER A 135 -10.38 -1.54 -15.08
CA SER A 135 -10.76 -0.39 -15.89
C SER A 135 -11.24 0.72 -14.97
N LYS A 136 -10.69 1.92 -15.14
CA LYS A 136 -11.05 3.14 -14.40
C LYS A 136 -11.33 4.27 -15.39
N GLU A 137 -11.91 5.34 -14.88
CA GLU A 137 -12.20 6.56 -15.62
C GLU A 137 -11.74 7.76 -14.81
N PHE A 138 -11.26 8.80 -15.50
CA PHE A 138 -10.95 10.10 -14.93
C PHE A 138 -11.38 11.18 -15.93
N ALA A 139 -12.26 12.09 -15.51
CA ALA A 139 -12.79 13.18 -16.35
C ALA A 139 -13.28 12.72 -17.74
N GLY A 140 -13.98 11.57 -17.82
CA GLY A 140 -14.46 11.00 -19.09
C GLY A 140 -13.42 10.23 -19.90
N HIS A 141 -12.16 10.17 -19.46
CA HIS A 141 -11.09 9.41 -20.09
C HIS A 141 -10.87 8.07 -19.39
N ARG A 142 -10.83 7.00 -20.17
CA ARG A 142 -10.64 5.63 -19.66
C ARG A 142 -9.17 5.25 -19.60
N TYR A 143 -8.82 4.49 -18.57
CA TYR A 143 -7.50 3.90 -18.40
C TYR A 143 -7.60 2.56 -17.68
N GLN A 144 -6.52 1.77 -17.74
CA GLN A 144 -6.39 0.51 -17.02
C GLN A 144 -5.32 0.65 -15.95
N LEU A 145 -5.64 0.19 -14.75
CA LEU A 145 -4.70 0.04 -13.64
C LEU A 145 -4.36 -1.44 -13.50
N ARG A 146 -3.08 -1.78 -13.55
CA ARG A 146 -2.56 -3.14 -13.33
C ARG A 146 -1.67 -3.14 -12.10
N THR A 147 -1.99 -4.00 -11.14
CA THR A 147 -1.24 -4.21 -9.89
C THR A 147 -0.72 -5.64 -9.82
N GLN A 148 0.54 -5.79 -9.48
CA GLN A 148 1.19 -7.07 -9.19
C GLN A 148 2.29 -6.85 -8.14
N GLY A 149 2.03 -7.17 -6.87
CA GLY A 149 2.95 -6.81 -5.78
C GLY A 149 3.14 -5.30 -5.68
N ALA A 150 4.40 -4.87 -5.59
CA ALA A 150 4.76 -3.44 -5.61
C ALA A 150 4.72 -2.80 -7.00
N GLN A 151 4.46 -3.57 -8.07
CA GLN A 151 4.33 -3.00 -9.42
C GLN A 151 2.90 -2.53 -9.65
N VAL A 152 2.70 -1.22 -9.64
CA VAL A 152 1.44 -0.57 -9.99
C VAL A 152 1.66 0.24 -11.25
N SER A 153 0.95 -0.12 -12.33
CA SER A 153 1.12 0.47 -13.65
C SER A 153 -0.21 1.01 -14.18
N LEU A 154 -0.14 2.18 -14.80
CA LEU A 154 -1.26 2.83 -15.45
C LEU A 154 -1.08 2.77 -16.97
N ARG A 155 -2.14 2.41 -17.69
CA ARG A 155 -2.17 2.37 -19.14
C ARG A 155 -3.36 3.15 -19.66
N LEU A 156 -3.10 4.15 -20.49
CA LEU A 156 -4.12 4.94 -21.20
C LEU A 156 -4.78 4.08 -22.28
N GLU A 157 -6.11 4.15 -22.41
CA GLU A 157 -6.84 3.48 -23.48
C GLU A 157 -6.69 4.24 -24.81
N GLY A 158 -6.41 3.53 -25.90
CA GLY A 158 -6.27 4.07 -27.25
C GLY A 158 -5.03 3.59 -28.00
N ASP A 159 -5.03 3.78 -29.32
CA ASP A 159 -4.00 3.23 -30.23
C ASP A 159 -3.12 4.28 -30.92
N ALA A 160 -3.33 5.56 -30.62
CA ALA A 160 -2.55 6.65 -31.18
C ALA A 160 -1.04 6.44 -30.87
N PRO A 161 -0.13 6.73 -31.82
CA PRO A 161 1.31 6.58 -31.60
C PRO A 161 1.83 7.32 -30.35
N ALA A 162 1.29 8.52 -30.07
CA ALA A 162 1.60 9.29 -28.87
C ALA A 162 1.22 8.54 -27.59
N LEU A 163 0.01 7.96 -27.51
CA LEU A 163 -0.43 7.19 -26.36
C LEU A 163 0.41 5.92 -26.16
N LYS A 164 0.82 5.26 -27.25
CA LYS A 164 1.74 4.11 -27.17
C LYS A 164 3.11 4.51 -26.60
N ASN A 165 3.61 5.71 -26.94
CA ASN A 165 4.83 6.24 -26.36
C ASN A 165 4.66 6.51 -24.86
N ILE A 166 3.57 7.18 -24.46
CA ILE A 166 3.26 7.47 -23.06
C ILE A 166 3.12 6.19 -22.25
N ASN A 167 2.36 5.20 -22.74
CA ASN A 167 2.18 3.92 -22.06
C ASN A 167 3.50 3.19 -21.82
N ARG A 168 4.41 3.20 -22.81
CA ARG A 168 5.76 2.63 -22.62
C ARG A 168 6.58 3.38 -21.56
N GLN A 169 6.41 4.69 -21.45
CA GLN A 169 7.10 5.49 -20.42
C GLN A 169 6.51 5.25 -19.03
N LEU A 170 5.17 5.18 -18.91
CA LEU A 170 4.47 4.81 -17.68
C LEU A 170 4.87 3.41 -17.19
N GLU A 171 4.96 2.44 -18.10
CA GLU A 171 5.42 1.09 -17.78
C GLU A 171 6.85 1.09 -17.21
N ARG A 172 7.75 1.94 -17.72
CA ARG A 172 9.11 2.07 -17.20
C ARG A 172 9.16 2.68 -15.79
N LEU A 173 8.29 3.66 -15.51
CA LEU A 173 8.18 4.26 -14.18
C LEU A 173 7.62 3.29 -13.13
N ALA A 174 6.79 2.33 -13.55
CA ALA A 174 6.22 1.31 -12.67
C ALA A 174 7.20 0.18 -12.29
N ILE A 175 8.33 0.06 -12.99
CA ILE A 175 9.33 -0.98 -12.76
C ILE A 175 10.49 -0.41 -11.94
N SER A 176 10.59 -0.83 -10.68
CA SER A 176 11.84 -0.75 -9.91
C SER A 176 12.28 -2.18 -9.56
N PRO A 177 13.52 -2.59 -9.86
CA PRO A 177 14.04 -3.89 -9.43
C PRO A 177 13.96 -4.07 -7.90
N ASP A 178 14.25 -3.00 -7.17
CA ASP A 178 14.31 -3.00 -5.70
C ASP A 178 12.90 -3.13 -5.08
N SER A 179 11.85 -2.70 -5.78
CA SER A 179 10.50 -2.65 -5.20
C SER A 179 9.91 -4.04 -4.92
N GLN A 180 10.33 -5.07 -5.65
CA GLN A 180 9.82 -6.43 -5.45
C GLN A 180 10.48 -7.13 -4.26
N GLU A 181 11.78 -6.91 -4.05
CA GLU A 181 12.49 -7.40 -2.88
C GLU A 181 12.02 -6.67 -1.62
N GLU A 182 11.86 -5.34 -1.69
CA GLU A 182 11.25 -4.53 -0.63
C GLU A 182 9.85 -5.03 -0.28
N PHE A 183 9.01 -5.31 -1.28
CA PHE A 183 7.66 -5.86 -1.06
C PHE A 183 7.69 -7.16 -0.24
N PHE A 184 8.59 -8.09 -0.57
CA PHE A 184 8.70 -9.34 0.18
C PHE A 184 9.29 -9.14 1.57
N SER A 185 10.28 -8.25 1.70
CA SER A 185 10.86 -7.87 2.98
C SER A 185 9.83 -7.23 3.92
N GLU A 186 9.04 -6.28 3.43
CA GLU A 186 7.95 -5.63 4.16
C GLU A 186 6.89 -6.65 4.60
N ARG A 187 6.48 -7.54 3.68
CA ARG A 187 5.52 -8.60 4.00
C ARG A 187 6.06 -9.53 5.09
N ARG A 188 7.33 -9.94 5.03
CA ARG A 188 7.99 -10.76 6.07
C ARG A 188 8.02 -10.04 7.41
N GLU A 189 8.35 -8.75 7.41
CA GLU A 189 8.39 -7.93 8.63
C GLU A 189 7.02 -7.88 9.31
N TYR A 190 5.96 -7.53 8.57
CA TYR A 190 4.62 -7.44 9.14
C TYR A 190 4.09 -8.82 9.56
N LEU A 191 4.37 -9.88 8.80
CA LEU A 191 4.00 -11.24 9.20
C LEU A 191 4.67 -11.62 10.52
N GLY A 192 5.98 -11.37 10.66
CA GLY A 192 6.72 -11.64 11.90
C GLY A 192 6.32 -10.74 13.07
N ARG A 193 5.93 -9.49 12.80
CA ARG A 193 5.57 -8.51 13.84
C ARG A 193 4.15 -8.73 14.36
N ASN A 194 3.17 -8.88 13.46
CA ASN A 194 1.76 -8.92 13.83
C ASN A 194 0.89 -9.88 13.00
N GLY A 195 1.49 -10.77 12.22
CA GLY A 195 0.76 -11.74 11.40
C GLY A 195 0.04 -11.15 10.18
N SER A 196 0.18 -9.84 9.93
CA SER A 196 -0.40 -9.19 8.77
C SER A 196 0.48 -9.35 7.53
N GLY A 197 -0.13 -9.54 6.37
CA GLY A 197 0.57 -9.51 5.08
C GLY A 197 0.72 -8.10 4.50
N TYR A 198 0.59 -7.06 5.33
CA TYR A 198 0.61 -5.66 4.92
C TYR A 198 1.97 -5.25 4.32
N THR A 199 1.91 -4.37 3.32
CA THR A 199 3.06 -3.82 2.59
C THR A 199 2.80 -2.35 2.28
N SER A 200 3.75 -1.68 1.64
CA SER A 200 3.61 -0.29 1.19
C SER A 200 2.30 -0.05 0.45
N GLU A 201 1.66 1.10 0.71
CA GLU A 201 0.53 1.56 -0.08
C GLU A 201 1.06 2.23 -1.34
N ILE A 202 0.63 1.76 -2.52
CA ILE A 202 1.08 2.30 -3.79
C ILE A 202 -0.14 2.59 -4.64
N SER A 203 -0.24 3.81 -5.15
CA SER A 203 -1.27 4.19 -6.11
C SER A 203 -0.67 4.98 -7.28
N VAL A 204 -1.22 4.74 -8.47
CA VAL A 204 -0.86 5.45 -9.69
C VAL A 204 -2.15 5.87 -10.37
N GLU A 205 -2.37 7.17 -10.49
CA GLU A 205 -3.63 7.70 -10.99
C GLU A 205 -3.48 9.05 -11.69
N PRO A 206 -4.36 9.39 -12.66
CA PRO A 206 -4.36 10.71 -13.25
C PRO A 206 -4.76 11.76 -12.21
N GLN A 207 -4.02 12.86 -12.16
CA GLN A 207 -4.35 14.06 -11.38
C GLN A 207 -4.89 15.18 -12.27
N TYR A 208 -4.46 15.21 -13.54
CA TYR A 208 -4.97 16.13 -14.55
C TYR A 208 -5.03 15.44 -15.90
N TRP A 209 -6.07 15.72 -16.69
CA TRP A 209 -6.23 15.16 -18.03
C TRP A 209 -7.09 16.11 -18.86
N SER A 210 -6.48 16.66 -19.92
CA SER A 210 -7.14 17.51 -20.92
C SER A 210 -7.01 16.92 -22.33
N SER A 211 -7.48 17.63 -23.35
CA SER A 211 -7.24 17.24 -24.74
C SER A 211 -5.77 17.27 -25.18
N GLN A 212 -4.90 17.95 -24.44
CA GLN A 212 -3.47 18.15 -24.79
C GLN A 212 -2.50 17.58 -23.78
N TRP A 213 -2.90 17.42 -22.52
CA TRP A 213 -1.99 17.13 -21.41
C TRP A 213 -2.55 16.04 -20.51
N ILE A 214 -1.66 15.25 -19.92
CA ILE A 214 -1.99 14.37 -18.81
C ILE A 214 -0.91 14.48 -17.75
N THR A 215 -1.31 14.54 -16.49
CA THR A 215 -0.45 14.43 -15.32
C THR A 215 -0.86 13.21 -14.51
N VAL A 216 0.08 12.31 -14.25
CA VAL A 216 -0.14 11.11 -13.43
C VAL A 216 0.62 11.27 -12.13
N ARG A 217 -0.09 11.05 -11.03
CA ARG A 217 0.47 11.00 -9.68
C ARG A 217 0.90 9.57 -9.38
N PHE A 218 2.16 9.41 -9.01
CA PHE A 218 2.74 8.19 -8.45
C PHE A 218 2.88 8.41 -6.96
N TYR A 219 2.13 7.67 -6.16
CA TYR A 219 2.13 7.78 -4.70
C TYR A 219 2.64 6.49 -4.07
N ARG A 220 3.47 6.65 -3.04
CA ARG A 220 3.91 5.57 -2.17
C ARG A 220 3.86 6.01 -0.72
N TRP A 221 3.28 5.16 0.12
CA TRP A 221 3.46 5.19 1.56
C TRP A 221 4.20 3.94 2.00
N THR A 222 5.48 4.10 2.33
CA THR A 222 6.32 3.00 2.80
C THR A 222 5.77 2.44 4.11
N ALA A 223 5.66 1.11 4.18
CA ALA A 223 5.10 0.45 5.35
C ALA A 223 6.01 0.65 6.58
N GLY A 224 5.43 0.88 7.75
CA GLY A 224 6.14 0.95 9.03
C GLY A 224 6.85 2.27 9.34
N THR A 225 6.86 3.23 8.42
CA THR A 225 7.58 4.51 8.59
C THR A 225 6.72 5.66 9.10
N GLY A 226 5.41 5.42 9.26
CA GLY A 226 4.42 6.49 9.50
C GLY A 226 4.51 7.57 8.41
N ARG A 227 4.15 8.80 8.75
CA ARG A 227 4.10 9.94 7.81
C ARG A 227 5.39 10.13 6.99
N ASN A 228 6.55 9.82 7.57
CA ASN A 228 7.85 10.05 6.94
C ASN A 228 8.13 9.17 5.71
N GLY A 229 7.36 8.10 5.48
CA GLY A 229 7.47 7.30 4.25
C GLY A 229 6.45 7.66 3.18
N ILE A 230 5.69 8.73 3.38
CA ILE A 230 4.79 9.23 2.34
C ILE A 230 5.63 10.02 1.32
N SER A 231 5.50 9.63 0.06
CA SER A 231 6.14 10.29 -1.08
C SER A 231 5.22 10.25 -2.30
N TRP A 232 5.29 11.26 -3.15
CA TRP A 232 4.66 11.20 -4.46
C TRP A 232 5.35 12.08 -5.49
N GLY A 233 5.21 11.69 -6.76
CA GLY A 233 5.73 12.41 -7.91
C GLY A 233 4.64 12.67 -8.94
N LEU A 234 4.67 13.86 -9.54
CA LEU A 234 3.77 14.27 -10.62
C LEU A 234 4.51 14.26 -11.94
N HIS A 235 4.14 13.33 -12.83
CA HIS A 235 4.75 13.18 -14.15
C HIS A 235 3.75 13.63 -15.20
N SER A 236 4.19 14.48 -16.14
CA SER A 236 3.32 15.06 -17.16
C SER A 236 3.74 14.67 -18.56
N TRP A 237 2.77 14.52 -19.47
CA TRP A 237 3.00 14.23 -20.88
C TRP A 237 2.14 15.11 -21.78
N ASN A 238 2.67 15.42 -22.95
CA ASN A 238 1.89 15.99 -24.04
C ASN A 238 1.18 14.86 -24.82
N LEU A 239 -0.15 14.88 -24.87
CA LEU A 239 -0.97 13.85 -25.51
C LEU A 239 -0.89 13.86 -27.04
N LYS A 240 -0.42 14.95 -27.67
CA LYS A 240 -0.24 15.03 -29.13
C LYS A 240 1.08 14.41 -29.58
N THR A 241 2.16 14.71 -28.86
CA THR A 241 3.51 14.24 -29.23
C THR A 241 3.87 12.92 -28.55
N GLY A 242 3.27 12.64 -27.39
CA GLY A 242 3.63 11.51 -26.53
C GLY A 242 4.91 11.73 -25.74
N GLU A 243 5.44 12.96 -25.73
CA GLU A 243 6.69 13.31 -25.05
C GLU A 243 6.44 13.70 -23.58
N PRO A 244 7.36 13.33 -22.66
CA PRO A 244 7.30 13.79 -21.28
C PRO A 244 7.58 15.30 -21.24
N VAL A 245 6.92 15.98 -20.32
CA VAL A 245 7.09 17.41 -20.08
C VAL A 245 7.32 17.65 -18.60
N ASP A 246 8.31 18.48 -18.30
CA ASP A 246 8.58 18.99 -16.97
C ASP A 246 7.95 20.39 -16.85
N PRO A 247 6.83 20.55 -16.13
CA PRO A 247 6.15 21.84 -15.97
C PRO A 247 7.03 22.91 -15.31
N TRP A 248 8.06 22.52 -14.54
CA TRP A 248 8.99 23.48 -13.93
C TRP A 248 9.76 24.31 -14.96
N THR A 249 9.96 23.76 -16.16
CA THR A 249 10.64 24.48 -17.26
C THR A 249 9.86 25.72 -17.72
N TRP A 250 8.56 25.80 -17.46
CA TRP A 250 7.73 26.95 -17.78
C TRP A 250 8.02 28.16 -16.89
N VAL A 251 8.54 27.94 -15.69
CA VAL A 251 8.94 28.97 -14.72
C VAL A 251 10.45 28.98 -14.46
N GLY A 252 11.22 28.34 -15.36
CA GLY A 252 12.69 28.36 -15.37
C GLY A 252 13.36 27.37 -14.43
N GLY A 253 12.59 26.55 -13.72
CA GLY A 253 13.08 25.45 -12.91
C GLY A 253 13.31 24.17 -13.74
N ARG A 254 13.78 23.13 -13.06
CA ARG A 254 13.82 21.77 -13.60
C ARG A 254 13.72 20.76 -12.45
N GLN A 255 12.81 19.80 -12.60
CA GLN A 255 12.70 18.68 -11.68
C GLN A 255 13.87 17.72 -11.86
N GLN A 256 14.48 17.34 -10.74
CA GLN A 256 15.51 16.30 -10.67
C GLN A 256 14.91 15.10 -9.94
N TRP A 257 14.52 14.08 -10.71
CA TRP A 257 13.93 12.87 -10.17
C TRP A 257 14.97 11.97 -9.50
N HIS A 258 14.63 11.43 -8.34
CA HIS A 258 15.33 10.30 -7.73
C HIS A 258 14.71 8.99 -8.21
N ASP A 259 13.36 8.94 -8.20
CA ASP A 259 12.55 7.84 -8.69
C ASP A 259 11.18 8.37 -9.18
N ALA A 260 10.19 7.48 -9.39
CA ALA A 260 8.85 7.87 -9.82
C ALA A 260 8.06 8.65 -8.74
N TYR A 261 8.41 8.47 -7.46
CA TYR A 261 7.69 8.95 -6.29
C TYR A 261 8.37 10.15 -5.61
N SER A 262 9.61 10.49 -5.99
CA SER A 262 10.37 11.52 -5.32
C SER A 262 11.40 12.20 -6.21
N GLY A 263 11.68 13.45 -5.89
CA GLY A 263 12.68 14.27 -6.55
C GLY A 263 12.83 15.61 -5.87
N GLN A 264 13.68 16.46 -6.42
CA GLN A 264 13.91 17.80 -5.93
C GLN A 264 13.86 18.81 -7.08
N VAL A 265 13.55 20.06 -6.73
CA VAL A 265 13.63 21.18 -7.65
C VAL A 265 14.34 22.34 -6.97
N LYS A 266 15.19 23.01 -7.74
CA LYS A 266 15.71 24.32 -7.39
C LYS A 266 14.91 25.36 -8.15
N LEU A 267 14.22 26.25 -7.43
CA LEU A 267 13.48 27.34 -8.04
C LEU A 267 14.44 28.26 -8.82
N ALA A 268 14.01 28.72 -9.99
CA ALA A 268 14.73 29.77 -10.71
C ALA A 268 14.73 31.06 -9.88
N PRO A 269 15.83 31.82 -9.82
CA PRO A 269 15.91 33.03 -8.99
C PRO A 269 14.76 34.01 -9.24
N GLY A 270 14.39 34.24 -10.51
CA GLY A 270 13.29 35.13 -10.87
C GLY A 270 11.92 34.63 -10.38
N PHE A 271 11.67 33.32 -10.44
CA PHE A 271 10.44 32.73 -9.93
C PHE A 271 10.41 32.71 -8.41
N ALA A 272 11.52 32.37 -7.75
CA ALA A 272 11.64 32.39 -6.29
C ALA A 272 11.34 33.79 -5.72
N THR A 273 11.99 34.84 -6.24
CA THR A 273 11.75 36.22 -5.81
C THR A 273 10.32 36.70 -6.10
N TRP A 274 9.70 36.25 -7.20
CA TRP A 274 8.31 36.56 -7.48
C TRP A 274 7.36 35.85 -6.51
N LEU A 275 7.63 34.58 -6.21
CA LEU A 275 6.85 33.74 -5.31
C LEU A 275 6.87 34.28 -3.89
N GLU A 276 8.04 34.68 -3.39
CA GLU A 276 8.19 35.33 -2.07
C GLU A 276 7.35 36.60 -1.93
N LYS A 277 7.07 37.32 -3.03
CA LYS A 277 6.19 38.50 -3.01
C LYS A 277 4.70 38.15 -2.98
N GLN A 278 4.34 36.91 -3.30
CA GLN A 278 2.96 36.43 -3.25
C GLN A 278 2.59 35.83 -1.90
N THR A 279 3.57 35.55 -1.04
CA THR A 279 3.40 34.83 0.22
C THR A 279 3.87 35.66 1.41
N THR A 280 3.29 35.42 2.58
CA THR A 280 3.86 35.84 3.86
C THR A 280 4.58 34.66 4.50
N VAL A 281 5.58 34.94 5.33
CA VAL A 281 6.28 33.91 6.12
C VAL A 281 5.76 33.97 7.54
N ASP A 282 5.10 32.90 7.96
CA ASP A 282 4.57 32.78 9.32
C ASP A 282 5.71 32.52 10.32
N GLU A 283 5.51 32.94 11.58
CA GLU A 283 6.53 32.80 12.62
C GLU A 283 6.89 31.33 12.84
N GLY A 284 8.18 31.01 12.76
CA GLY A 284 8.69 29.65 12.91
C GLY A 284 8.67 28.81 11.63
N CYS A 285 8.12 29.30 10.52
CA CYS A 285 8.08 28.60 9.25
C CYS A 285 9.20 29.05 8.30
N PRO A 286 9.74 28.12 7.48
CA PRO A 286 10.70 28.47 6.45
C PRO A 286 10.03 29.24 5.31
N ALA A 287 10.80 30.11 4.63
CA ALA A 287 10.29 30.81 3.45
C ALA A 287 9.90 29.80 2.36
N VAL A 288 8.82 30.07 1.62
CA VAL A 288 8.33 29.17 0.55
C VAL A 288 9.40 28.83 -0.49
N SER A 289 10.36 29.73 -0.73
CA SER A 289 11.46 29.55 -1.68
C SER A 289 12.62 28.67 -1.17
N SER A 290 12.62 28.31 0.12
CA SER A 290 13.70 27.57 0.76
C SER A 290 13.51 26.04 0.75
N TYR A 291 12.31 25.57 0.41
CA TYR A 291 12.06 24.16 0.20
C TYR A 291 12.82 23.64 -1.04
N SER A 292 13.15 22.36 -1.03
CA SER A 292 13.75 21.67 -2.20
C SER A 292 12.78 20.69 -2.87
N THR A 293 11.62 20.47 -2.25
CA THR A 293 10.58 19.53 -2.69
C THR A 293 9.26 20.28 -2.73
N TYR A 294 8.57 20.17 -3.86
CA TYR A 294 7.29 20.83 -4.12
C TYR A 294 6.46 19.96 -5.04
N ASP A 295 5.15 20.09 -4.94
CA ASP A 295 4.25 19.55 -5.94
C ASP A 295 3.81 20.65 -6.89
N LEU A 296 4.06 20.42 -8.17
CA LEU A 296 3.63 21.31 -9.22
C LEU A 296 2.55 20.64 -10.05
N SER A 297 1.34 21.17 -9.96
CA SER A 297 0.24 20.78 -10.85
C SER A 297 -0.28 22.00 -11.60
N PHE A 298 -1.12 21.75 -12.60
CA PHE A 298 -1.67 22.79 -13.44
C PHE A 298 -2.99 22.34 -14.05
N ASP A 299 -3.80 23.31 -14.45
CA ASP A 299 -5.03 23.11 -15.19
C ASP A 299 -5.24 24.23 -16.23
N THR A 300 -6.46 24.33 -16.75
CA THR A 300 -6.81 25.36 -17.74
C THR A 300 -6.75 26.79 -17.20
N GLN A 301 -6.86 26.98 -15.89
CA GLN A 301 -6.88 28.27 -15.22
C GLN A 301 -5.48 28.72 -14.81
N GLY A 302 -4.63 27.79 -14.41
CA GLY A 302 -3.33 28.15 -13.88
C GLY A 302 -2.47 27.00 -13.38
N LEU A 303 -1.57 27.35 -12.46
CA LEU A 303 -0.61 26.47 -11.83
C LEU A 303 -0.89 26.46 -10.34
N GLN A 304 -0.87 25.26 -9.76
CA GLN A 304 -0.97 25.02 -8.33
C GLN A 304 0.36 24.48 -7.81
N LEU A 305 0.84 25.10 -6.75
CA LEU A 305 2.10 24.79 -6.09
C LEU A 305 1.83 24.47 -4.63
N SER A 306 2.22 23.29 -4.16
CA SER A 306 2.19 22.96 -2.73
C SER A 306 3.56 22.55 -2.21
N THR A 307 3.81 22.85 -0.93
CA THR A 307 4.95 22.32 -0.18
C THR A 307 4.52 21.05 0.58
N PRO A 308 5.45 20.16 0.96
CA PRO A 308 5.08 18.95 1.69
C PRO A 308 4.43 19.28 3.04
N ALA A 309 3.29 18.65 3.33
CA ALA A 309 2.52 18.89 4.55
C ALA A 309 3.10 18.15 5.76
N TYR A 310 4.02 18.77 6.52
CA TYR A 310 4.71 18.18 7.68
C TYR A 310 3.86 18.00 8.95
N GLY A 311 2.68 18.61 8.98
CA GLY A 311 1.84 18.64 10.18
C GLY A 311 2.37 19.60 11.26
N ASP A 312 3.36 20.43 10.88
CA ASP A 312 3.89 21.55 11.65
C ASP A 312 3.13 22.86 11.37
N GLY A 313 2.20 22.84 10.40
CA GLY A 313 1.43 24.01 9.98
C GLY A 313 2.19 24.97 9.06
N CYS A 314 3.36 24.57 8.55
CA CYS A 314 4.18 25.39 7.65
C CYS A 314 3.96 25.10 6.16
N ASP A 315 2.99 24.25 5.84
CA ASP A 315 2.64 23.93 4.48
C ASP A 315 1.92 25.06 3.76
N ASN A 316 2.25 25.20 2.48
CA ASN A 316 1.71 26.21 1.61
C ASN A 316 0.94 25.51 0.49
N GLU A 317 -0.27 25.99 0.21
CA GLU A 317 -1.03 25.65 -0.99
C GLU A 317 -1.31 26.94 -1.77
N LEU A 318 -0.64 27.10 -2.91
CA LEU A 318 -0.67 28.33 -3.69
C LEU A 318 -1.24 28.05 -5.06
N SER A 319 -2.09 28.95 -5.55
CA SER A 319 -2.70 28.86 -6.88
C SER A 319 -2.54 30.18 -7.60
N PHE A 320 -2.06 30.12 -8.84
CA PHE A 320 -1.80 31.30 -9.67
C PHE A 320 -2.41 31.12 -11.04
N THR A 321 -3.15 32.12 -11.52
CA THR A 321 -3.66 32.11 -12.88
C THR A 321 -2.54 32.22 -13.90
N TRP A 322 -2.78 31.75 -15.13
CA TRP A 322 -1.82 31.92 -16.23
C TRP A 322 -1.46 33.39 -16.49
N ASP A 323 -2.37 34.33 -16.23
CA ASP A 323 -2.11 35.77 -16.40
C ASP A 323 -1.23 36.32 -15.27
N GLN A 324 -1.42 35.87 -14.02
CA GLN A 324 -0.52 36.22 -12.90
C GLN A 324 0.91 35.73 -13.12
N LEU A 325 1.07 34.57 -13.78
CA LEU A 325 2.37 33.98 -14.07
C LEU A 325 3.09 34.63 -15.27
N ALA A 326 2.39 35.41 -16.10
CA ALA A 326 2.95 36.01 -17.31
C ALA A 326 4.32 36.71 -17.14
N PRO A 327 4.59 37.44 -16.03
CA PRO A 327 5.89 38.07 -15.79
C PRO A 327 7.05 37.10 -15.57
N VAL A 328 6.77 35.87 -15.12
CA VAL A 328 7.78 34.87 -14.74
C VAL A 328 7.84 33.67 -15.69
N LEU A 329 6.94 33.58 -16.68
CA LEU A 329 6.99 32.53 -17.68
C LEU A 329 8.23 32.64 -18.58
N THR A 330 8.89 31.51 -18.80
CA THR A 330 9.94 31.34 -19.80
C THR A 330 9.36 31.39 -21.21
N ALA A 331 10.23 31.43 -22.23
CA ALA A 331 9.81 31.31 -23.63
C ALA A 331 9.03 30.00 -23.87
N GLN A 332 9.46 28.90 -23.25
CA GLN A 332 8.77 27.61 -23.32
C GLN A 332 7.40 27.66 -22.63
N GLY A 333 7.30 28.27 -21.45
CA GLY A 333 6.03 28.45 -20.75
C GLY A 333 5.03 29.29 -21.56
N LYS A 334 5.48 30.41 -22.13
CA LYS A 334 4.67 31.27 -23.01
C LYS A 334 4.18 30.52 -24.26
N ALA A 335 5.03 29.68 -24.86
CA ALA A 335 4.67 28.87 -26.01
C ALA A 335 3.66 27.76 -25.67
N ALA A 336 3.65 27.25 -24.43
CA ALA A 336 2.73 26.22 -23.99
C ALA A 336 1.31 26.75 -23.68
N LEU A 337 1.19 28.04 -23.31
CA LEU A 337 -0.08 28.67 -22.88
C LEU A 337 -1.30 28.37 -23.76
N PRO A 338 -1.24 28.45 -25.11
CA PRO A 338 -2.40 28.17 -25.95
C PRO A 338 -2.95 26.76 -25.75
N SER A 339 -2.07 25.77 -25.51
CA SER A 339 -2.46 24.38 -25.27
C SER A 339 -2.87 24.11 -23.82
N LEU A 340 -2.32 24.85 -22.85
CA LEU A 340 -2.63 24.71 -21.43
C LEU A 340 -4.04 25.21 -21.11
N ARG A 341 -4.51 26.23 -21.83
CA ARG A 341 -5.86 26.79 -21.68
C ARG A 341 -6.95 25.96 -22.36
N LEU A 342 -6.59 24.88 -23.06
CA LEU A 342 -7.57 23.98 -23.69
C LEU A 342 -8.04 22.93 -22.68
N PRO A 343 -9.35 22.67 -22.61
CA PRO A 343 -9.91 21.63 -21.76
C PRO A 343 -9.51 20.23 -22.23
#